data_AF-L1P690-F1
#
_entry.id   AF-L1P690-F1
#
_cell.length_a   1.000
_cell.length_b   1.000
_cell.length_c   1.000
_cell.angle_alpha   90.00
_cell.angle_beta   90.00
_cell.angle_gamma   90.00
#
_symmetry.space_group_name_H-M   'P 1'
#
loop_
_entity.id
_entity.type
_entity.pdbx_description
1 polymer ?
#
loop_
_entity_poly.entity_id
_entity_poly.type
_entity_poly.pdbx_seq_one_letter_code
_entity_poly.pdbx_strand_id
1 'polypeptide(L)'
;MRWSEQRAKDIENAIQATKKLNNTNVNNIGKITEGKVGEFVKSRKEVLGFGQKIEPNITDIDVSTLDEIIEVKTSFSAVKENQFDKFLNSKLDNFCNPEQKKVILYIDKPMSEATNTQLNMINRIKQKNVIVVNSLDELGKIIK
;
A
#
# COMPACT_ATOMS: atom_id res chain seq x y z
N MET A 1 12.42 13.86 8.64
CA MET A 1 11.80 12.57 8.28
C MET A 1 12.86 11.60 7.82
N ARG A 2 12.74 10.31 8.19
CA ARG A 2 13.66 9.27 7.71
C ARG A 2 12.86 8.03 7.31
N TRP A 3 13.13 7.54 6.10
CA TRP A 3 12.80 6.17 5.73
C TRP A 3 13.85 5.28 6.37
N SER A 4 13.44 4.38 7.27
CA SER A 4 14.38 3.44 7.88
C SER A 4 14.71 2.35 6.86
N GLU A 5 15.97 2.21 6.46
CA GLU A 5 16.37 1.11 5.57
C GLU A 5 16.05 -0.23 6.23
N GLN A 6 15.35 -1.11 5.50
CA GLN A 6 15.07 -2.47 5.93
C GLN A 6 15.98 -3.43 5.15
N ARG A 7 16.63 -4.36 5.84
CA ARG A 7 17.44 -5.38 5.17
C ARG A 7 16.52 -6.37 4.45
N ALA A 8 16.94 -6.85 3.28
CA ALA A 8 16.16 -7.82 2.49
C ALA A 8 15.69 -9.05 3.30
N LYS A 9 16.53 -9.56 4.22
CA LYS A 9 16.16 -10.67 5.12
C LYS A 9 15.04 -10.30 6.10
N ASP A 10 15.02 -9.07 6.60
CA ASP A 10 14.00 -8.61 7.55
C ASP A 10 12.66 -8.41 6.83
N ILE A 11 12.69 -7.88 5.59
CA ILE A 11 11.54 -7.79 4.70
C ILE A 11 10.96 -9.18 4.43
N GLU A 12 11.82 -10.14 4.05
CA GLU A 12 11.39 -11.52 3.80
C GLU A 12 10.72 -12.15 5.02
N ASN A 13 11.35 -12.01 6.20
CA ASN A 13 10.78 -12.54 7.44
C ASN A 13 9.43 -11.90 7.77
N ALA A 14 9.28 -10.60 7.53
CA ALA A 14 8.03 -9.89 7.77
C ALA A 14 6.90 -10.37 6.84
N ILE A 15 7.18 -10.54 5.55
CA ILE A 15 6.23 -11.11 4.58
C ILE A 15 5.85 -12.54 4.99
N GLN A 16 6.81 -13.42 5.27
CA GLN A 16 6.51 -14.80 5.66
C GLN A 16 5.77 -14.90 7.00
N ALA A 17 5.96 -13.95 7.93
CA ALA A 17 5.22 -13.93 9.19
C ALA A 17 3.71 -13.71 8.98
N THR A 18 3.31 -12.95 7.95
CA THR A 18 1.88 -12.72 7.66
C THR A 18 1.13 -14.02 7.31
N LYS A 19 1.80 -14.97 6.65
CA LYS A 19 1.24 -16.27 6.26
C LYS A 19 0.93 -17.17 7.46
N LYS A 20 1.54 -16.89 8.62
CA LYS A 20 1.34 -17.63 9.87
C LYS A 20 0.20 -17.05 10.71
N LEU A 21 -0.38 -15.92 10.31
CA LEU A 21 -1.48 -15.30 11.03
C LEU A 21 -2.76 -16.13 10.86
N ASN A 22 -3.55 -16.22 11.93
CA ASN A 22 -4.86 -16.85 11.88
C ASN A 22 -5.80 -16.04 10.97
N ASN A 23 -6.22 -16.64 9.86
CA ASN A 23 -7.10 -16.05 8.85
C ASN A 23 -8.58 -15.96 9.26
N THR A 24 -8.96 -16.57 10.38
CA THR A 24 -10.32 -16.41 10.96
C THR A 24 -10.42 -15.21 11.90
N ASN A 25 -9.29 -14.64 12.32
CA ASN A 25 -9.27 -13.43 13.12
C ASN A 25 -9.37 -12.20 12.20
N VAL A 26 -10.49 -11.49 12.29
CA VAL A 26 -10.78 -10.30 11.46
C VAL A 26 -9.71 -9.21 11.56
N ASN A 27 -9.02 -9.11 12.71
CA ASN A 27 -7.94 -8.14 12.92
C ASN A 27 -6.67 -8.47 12.12
N ASN A 28 -6.53 -9.70 11.62
CA ASN A 28 -5.38 -10.14 10.83
C ASN A 28 -5.59 -9.97 9.32
N ILE A 29 -6.83 -9.78 8.85
CA ILE A 29 -7.15 -9.80 7.41
C ILE A 29 -6.38 -8.72 6.65
N GLY A 30 -6.23 -7.52 7.23
CA GLY A 30 -5.41 -6.44 6.66
C GLY A 30 -3.97 -6.88 6.43
N LYS A 31 -3.30 -7.34 7.49
CA LYS A 31 -1.91 -7.81 7.44
C LYS A 31 -1.69 -9.02 6.53
N ILE A 32 -2.65 -9.94 6.47
CA ILE A 32 -2.62 -11.08 5.54
C ILE A 32 -2.71 -10.57 4.09
N THR A 33 -3.55 -9.56 3.83
CA THR A 33 -3.69 -8.95 2.50
C THR A 33 -2.43 -8.18 2.09
N GLU A 34 -1.84 -7.41 3.01
CA GLU A 34 -0.53 -6.78 2.82
C GLU A 34 0.52 -7.82 2.46
N GLY A 35 0.61 -8.92 3.22
CA GLY A 35 1.52 -10.03 2.96
C GLY A 35 1.35 -10.67 1.58
N LYS A 36 0.10 -10.86 1.14
CA LYS A 36 -0.23 -11.35 -0.21
C LYS A 36 0.31 -10.41 -1.29
N VAL A 37 0.09 -9.10 -1.14
CA VAL A 37 0.58 -8.09 -2.08
C VAL A 37 2.11 -8.00 -2.05
N GLY A 38 2.72 -7.99 -0.86
CA GLY A 38 4.17 -7.95 -0.68
C GLY A 38 4.87 -9.15 -1.34
N GLU A 39 4.34 -10.36 -1.14
CA GLU A 39 4.83 -11.58 -1.80
C GLU A 39 4.73 -11.47 -3.33
N PHE A 40 3.60 -10.99 -3.84
CA PHE A 40 3.39 -10.81 -5.28
C PHE A 40 4.36 -9.79 -5.88
N VAL A 41 4.54 -8.63 -5.24
CA VAL A 41 5.48 -7.59 -5.67
C VAL A 41 6.89 -8.13 -5.67
N LYS A 42 7.31 -8.80 -4.58
CA LYS A 42 8.63 -9.42 -4.44
C LYS A 42 8.92 -10.46 -5.52
N SER A 43 7.91 -11.18 -6.00
CA SER A 43 8.07 -12.14 -7.11
C SER A 43 8.37 -11.49 -8.47
N ARG A 44 8.20 -10.16 -8.59
CA ARG A 44 8.33 -9.40 -9.84
C ARG A 44 9.43 -8.34 -9.80
N LYS A 45 9.60 -7.66 -8.68
CA LYS A 45 10.62 -6.63 -8.49
C LYS A 45 11.09 -6.56 -7.03
N GLU A 46 12.21 -5.89 -6.81
CA GLU A 46 12.78 -5.71 -5.48
C GLU A 46 11.86 -4.87 -4.59
N VAL A 47 11.56 -5.40 -3.39
CA VAL A 47 10.86 -4.69 -2.32
C VAL A 47 11.90 -4.09 -1.40
N LEU A 48 11.85 -2.77 -1.22
CA LEU A 48 12.76 -2.00 -0.36
C LEU A 48 12.15 -1.74 1.02
N GLY A 49 10.84 -1.89 1.16
CA GLY A 49 10.17 -1.81 2.45
C GLY A 49 8.86 -2.58 2.50
N PHE A 50 8.57 -3.17 3.67
CA PHE A 50 7.33 -3.88 3.96
C PHE A 50 6.90 -3.58 5.41
N GLY A 51 5.69 -3.05 5.58
CA GLY A 51 5.22 -2.54 6.88
C GLY A 51 6.19 -1.50 7.48
N GLN A 52 6.75 -0.64 6.63
CA GLN A 52 7.84 0.26 6.97
C GLN A 52 7.32 1.50 7.68
N LYS A 53 7.78 1.73 8.91
CA LYS A 53 7.40 2.93 9.68
C LYS A 53 8.18 4.15 9.20
N ILE A 54 7.47 5.26 8.99
CA ILE A 54 8.07 6.55 8.65
C ILE A 54 8.13 7.42 9.89
N GLU A 55 9.35 7.79 10.30
CA GLU A 55 9.58 8.53 11.53
C GLU A 55 9.61 10.06 11.35
N PRO A 56 9.15 10.84 12.36
CA PRO A 56 8.56 10.40 13.62
C PRO A 56 7.06 10.08 13.51
N ASN A 57 6.67 8.80 13.54
CA ASN A 57 5.29 8.31 13.49
C ASN A 57 4.35 9.01 12.46
N ILE A 58 4.82 9.22 11.23
CA ILE A 58 4.05 9.87 10.16
C ILE A 58 2.99 8.92 9.59
N THR A 59 3.43 7.74 9.17
CA THR A 59 2.61 6.68 8.59
C THR A 59 3.41 5.39 8.54
N ASP A 60 2.73 4.27 8.33
CA ASP A 60 3.34 3.03 7.89
C ASP A 60 3.12 2.92 6.37
N ILE A 61 4.12 2.39 5.66
CA ILE A 61 4.05 2.06 4.23
C ILE A 61 3.95 0.54 4.10
N ASP A 62 2.86 0.06 3.50
CA ASP A 62 2.58 -1.38 3.41
C ASP A 62 3.61 -2.09 2.53
N VAL A 63 3.86 -1.59 1.31
CA VAL A 63 4.92 -2.07 0.42
C VAL A 63 5.58 -0.88 -0.29
N SER A 64 6.91 -0.85 -0.34
CA SER A 64 7.65 0.10 -1.16
C SER A 64 8.71 -0.59 -2.01
N THR A 65 8.94 -0.05 -3.20
CA THR A 65 9.99 -0.47 -4.13
C THR A 65 10.89 0.75 -4.41
N LEU A 66 11.76 0.65 -5.42
CA LEU A 66 12.47 1.82 -5.93
C LEU A 66 11.50 2.90 -6.44
N ASP A 67 10.47 2.51 -7.19
CA ASP A 67 9.63 3.43 -7.96
C ASP A 67 8.22 3.63 -7.37
N GLU A 68 7.77 2.74 -6.48
CA GLU A 68 6.38 2.72 -5.99
C GLU A 68 6.25 2.75 -4.47
N ILE A 69 5.16 3.37 -4.02
CA ILE A 69 4.55 3.21 -2.70
C ILE A 69 3.19 2.55 -2.95
N ILE A 70 2.95 1.39 -2.34
CA ILE A 70 1.71 0.64 -2.50
C ILE A 70 1.01 0.60 -1.14
N GLU A 71 -0.14 1.26 -1.06
CA GLU A 71 -1.07 1.19 0.06
C GLU A 71 -2.09 0.07 -0.20
N VAL A 72 -2.29 -0.82 0.76
CA VAL A 72 -3.11 -2.02 0.63
C VAL A 72 -4.36 -1.90 1.51
N LYS A 73 -5.53 -2.19 0.92
CA LYS A 73 -6.81 -2.21 1.64
C LYS A 73 -7.61 -3.46 1.31
N THR A 74 -8.25 -4.03 2.32
CA THR A 74 -9.09 -5.23 2.19
C THR A 74 -10.46 -4.93 1.56
N SER A 75 -10.86 -3.67 1.55
CA SER A 75 -12.16 -3.22 1.07
C SER A 75 -12.16 -1.72 0.81
N PHE A 76 -13.16 -1.24 0.06
CA PHE A 76 -13.39 0.19 -0.13
C PHE A 76 -13.63 0.94 1.18
N SER A 77 -14.33 0.33 2.14
CA SER A 77 -14.61 0.95 3.45
C SER A 77 -13.37 1.15 4.33
N ALA A 78 -12.28 0.43 4.04
CA ALA A 78 -11.02 0.59 4.76
C ALA A 78 -10.16 1.77 4.22
N VAL A 79 -10.50 2.31 3.06
CA VAL A 79 -9.74 3.39 2.41
C VAL A 79 -9.90 4.70 3.19
N LYS A 80 -8.78 5.38 3.43
CA LYS A 80 -8.73 6.70 4.08
C LYS A 80 -8.15 7.71 3.10
N GLU A 81 -9.02 8.50 2.46
CA GLU A 81 -8.65 9.42 1.36
C GLU A 81 -7.59 10.47 1.76
N ASN A 82 -7.60 10.91 3.01
CA ASN A 82 -6.65 11.91 3.53
C ASN A 82 -5.23 11.34 3.77
N GLN A 83 -5.06 10.02 3.80
CA GLN A 83 -3.74 9.41 3.98
C GLN A 83 -2.82 9.70 2.80
N PHE A 84 -3.39 9.79 1.58
CA PHE A 84 -2.61 10.02 0.36
C PHE A 84 -1.99 11.41 0.28
N ASP A 85 -2.54 12.40 1.00
CA ASP A 85 -1.98 13.76 0.99
C ASP A 85 -0.54 13.76 1.54
N LYS A 86 -0.23 12.86 2.49
CA LYS A 86 1.13 12.65 3.02
C LYS A 86 2.12 12.17 1.94
N PHE A 87 1.66 11.52 0.87
CA PHE A 87 2.53 11.02 -0.20
C PHE A 87 2.58 11.96 -1.42
N LEU A 88 1.70 12.96 -1.49
CA LEU A 88 1.46 13.74 -2.72
C LEU A 88 1.64 15.24 -2.53
N ASN A 89 1.42 15.77 -1.33
CA ASN A 89 1.50 17.20 -1.08
C ASN A 89 2.79 17.56 -0.34
N SER A 90 3.81 17.97 -1.09
CA SER A 90 5.13 18.37 -0.56
C SER A 90 5.11 19.59 0.35
N LYS A 91 3.98 20.30 0.46
CA LYS A 91 3.80 21.45 1.35
C LYS A 91 3.36 21.06 2.75
N LEU A 92 3.01 19.80 3.00
CA LEU A 92 2.62 19.33 4.33
C LEU A 92 3.86 18.97 5.16
N ASP A 93 3.85 19.34 6.44
CA ASP A 93 4.94 18.98 7.38
C ASP A 93 5.14 17.46 7.51
N ASN A 94 4.08 16.70 7.28
CA ASN A 94 4.08 15.24 7.30
C ASN A 94 4.21 14.60 5.91
N PHE A 95 4.64 15.36 4.90
CA PHE A 95 4.95 14.84 3.59
C PHE A 95 6.07 13.80 3.66
N CYS A 96 5.87 12.65 3.00
CA CYS A 96 6.76 11.51 3.13
C CYS A 96 7.19 10.77 1.86
N ASN A 97 7.01 11.38 0.69
CA ASN A 97 7.45 10.81 -0.58
C ASN A 97 8.46 11.71 -1.33
N PRO A 98 9.65 11.98 -0.75
CA PRO A 98 10.60 12.93 -1.33
C PRO A 98 11.16 12.47 -2.68
N GLU A 99 11.25 11.15 -2.89
CA GLU A 99 11.69 10.51 -4.13
C GLU A 99 10.62 10.48 -5.22
N GLN A 100 9.43 11.06 -4.96
CA GLN A 100 8.32 11.14 -5.92
C GLN A 100 7.92 9.77 -6.51
N LYS A 101 7.97 8.72 -5.68
CA LYS A 101 7.52 7.38 -6.05
C LYS A 101 6.05 7.43 -6.45
N LYS A 102 5.68 6.61 -7.43
CA LYS A 102 4.28 6.43 -7.84
C LYS A 102 3.47 5.88 -6.67
N VAL A 103 2.37 6.52 -6.35
CA VAL A 103 1.48 6.08 -5.27
C VAL A 103 0.38 5.20 -5.86
N ILE A 104 0.30 3.98 -5.38
CA ILE A 104 -0.67 2.97 -5.78
C ILE A 104 -1.57 2.64 -4.59
N LEU A 105 -2.88 2.64 -4.79
CA LEU A 105 -3.85 2.06 -3.88
C LEU A 105 -4.29 0.71 -4.45
N TYR A 106 -3.93 -0.38 -3.77
CA TYR A 106 -4.48 -1.70 -4.02
C TYR A 106 -5.68 -1.95 -3.11
N ILE A 107 -6.82 -2.32 -3.70
CA ILE A 107 -8.02 -2.71 -2.95
C ILE A 107 -8.35 -4.17 -3.27
N ASP A 108 -8.40 -5.04 -2.27
CA ASP A 108 -8.68 -6.47 -2.45
C ASP A 108 -10.16 -6.80 -2.67
N LYS A 109 -10.80 -6.00 -3.52
CA LYS A 109 -12.21 -6.12 -3.88
C LYS A 109 -12.42 -5.68 -5.33
N PRO A 110 -13.24 -6.39 -6.11
CA PRO A 110 -13.55 -5.97 -7.47
C PRO A 110 -14.32 -4.65 -7.47
N MET A 111 -14.08 -3.80 -8.48
CA MET A 111 -14.73 -2.49 -8.59
C MET A 111 -16.26 -2.59 -8.68
N SER A 112 -16.79 -3.70 -9.20
CA SER A 112 -18.23 -3.97 -9.30
C SER A 112 -18.93 -4.10 -7.94
N GLU A 113 -18.20 -4.31 -6.85
CA GLU A 113 -18.77 -4.36 -5.48
C GLU A 113 -18.82 -2.97 -4.82
N ALA A 114 -18.30 -1.92 -5.45
CA ALA A 114 -18.30 -0.58 -4.88
C ALA A 114 -19.68 0.09 -4.97
N THR A 115 -20.10 0.73 -3.87
CA THR A 115 -21.24 1.66 -3.87
C THR A 115 -20.90 2.96 -4.61
N ASN A 116 -21.91 3.72 -5.04
CA ASN A 116 -21.70 5.04 -5.67
C ASN A 116 -20.87 5.99 -4.80
N THR A 117 -21.07 5.97 -3.47
CA THR A 117 -20.28 6.78 -2.54
C THR A 117 -18.80 6.38 -2.55
N GLN A 118 -18.51 5.07 -2.59
CA GLN A 118 -17.15 4.56 -2.68
C GLN A 118 -16.53 4.87 -4.04
N LEU A 119 -17.26 4.74 -5.14
CA LEU A 119 -16.80 5.13 -6.48
C LEU A 119 -16.44 6.62 -6.54
N ASN A 120 -17.26 7.49 -5.94
CA ASN A 120 -16.98 8.92 -5.85
C ASN A 120 -15.69 9.21 -5.07
N MET A 121 -15.46 8.50 -3.95
CA MET A 121 -14.20 8.57 -3.20
C MET A 121 -13.01 8.09 -4.02
N ILE A 122 -13.12 6.95 -4.70
CA ILE A 122 -12.06 6.43 -5.58
C ILE A 122 -11.74 7.42 -6.72
N ASN A 123 -12.75 8.07 -7.30
CA ASN A 123 -12.54 9.07 -8.33
C ASN A 123 -11.77 10.29 -7.81
N ARG A 124 -12.07 10.77 -6.60
CA ARG A 124 -11.27 11.85 -5.98
C ARG A 124 -9.84 11.43 -5.70
N ILE A 125 -9.61 10.19 -5.24
CA ILE A 125 -8.26 9.65 -5.04
C ILE A 125 -7.50 9.60 -6.37
N LYS A 126 -8.12 9.12 -7.44
CA LYS A 126 -7.52 9.11 -8.79
C LYS A 126 -7.17 10.52 -9.29
N GLN A 127 -8.02 11.51 -9.04
CA GLN A 127 -7.77 12.91 -9.40
C GLN A 127 -6.53 13.50 -8.70
N LYS A 128 -6.10 12.93 -7.57
CA LYS A 128 -4.84 13.28 -6.89
C LYS A 128 -3.60 12.59 -7.49
N ASN A 129 -3.72 11.94 -8.65
CA ASN A 129 -2.66 11.18 -9.30
C ASN A 129 -2.26 9.87 -8.57
N VAL A 130 -3.20 9.26 -7.82
CA VAL A 130 -3.04 7.91 -7.27
C VAL A 130 -3.54 6.88 -8.28
N ILE A 131 -2.74 5.86 -8.55
CA ILE A 131 -3.17 4.71 -9.37
C ILE A 131 -3.98 3.78 -8.47
N VAL A 132 -5.21 3.47 -8.83
CA VAL A 132 -6.07 2.55 -8.07
C VAL A 132 -6.22 1.25 -8.85
N VAL A 133 -5.91 0.13 -8.21
CA VAL A 133 -6.02 -1.23 -8.76
C VAL A 133 -6.81 -2.13 -7.81
N ASN A 134 -7.50 -3.10 -8.38
CA ASN A 134 -8.44 -3.96 -7.66
C ASN A 134 -8.11 -5.47 -7.75
N SER A 135 -6.96 -5.80 -8.34
CA SER A 135 -6.46 -7.17 -8.48
C SER A 135 -4.93 -7.21 -8.60
N LEU A 136 -4.34 -8.37 -8.30
CA LEU A 136 -2.91 -8.59 -8.51
C LEU A 136 -2.53 -8.51 -9.99
N ASP A 137 -3.42 -8.94 -10.90
CA ASP A 137 -3.19 -8.84 -12.34
C ASP A 137 -3.10 -7.39 -12.81
N GLU A 138 -3.97 -6.52 -12.31
CA GLU A 138 -3.87 -5.07 -12.56
C GLU A 138 -2.61 -4.50 -11.95
N LEU A 139 -2.32 -4.82 -10.70
CA LEU A 139 -1.09 -4.37 -10.03
C LEU A 139 0.15 -4.76 -10.84
N GLY A 140 0.23 -6.02 -11.29
CA GLY A 140 1.33 -6.56 -12.08
C GLY A 140 1.51 -5.93 -13.46
N LYS A 141 0.50 -5.23 -13.99
CA LYS A 141 0.63 -4.43 -15.21
C LYS A 141 1.25 -3.06 -14.93
N ILE A 142 1.13 -2.56 -13.71
CA ILE A 142 1.64 -1.26 -13.25
C ILE A 142 3.07 -1.38 -12.74
N ILE A 143 3.34 -2.37 -11.88
CA ILE A 143 4.68 -2.63 -11.33
C ILE A 143 5.49 -3.42 -12.37
N LYS A 144 6.12 -2.69 -13.28
CA LYS A 144 7.10 -3.26 -14.21
C LYS A 144 8.51 -3.05 -13.70
#